data_AF-A0A967SUL2-F1
#
_entry.id   AF-A0A967SUL2-F1
#
_cell.length_a   1.000
_cell.length_b   1.000
_cell.length_c   1.000
_cell.angle_alpha   90.00
_cell.angle_beta   90.00
_cell.angle_gamma   90.00
#
_symmetry.space_group_name_H-M   'P 1'
#
loop_
_entity.id
_entity.type
_entity.pdbx_description
1 polymer ?
#
loop_
_entity_poly.entity_id
_entity_poly.type
_entity_poly.pdbx_seq_one_letter_code
_entity_poly.pdbx_strand_id
1 'polypeptide(L)'
;MTVAREDLKQIAMLRHLTDEMLDKFIPITKLVYFDKREVIFRQGERSRHFYMLKEGKVILEQRITDKIAVSVSAIKPGNSFGWSAMLDGEEYSIDAVCAEPCKVFTLRDKEIRALFEEDHSLGFLMSQRLLRIIKKQYDIRTEQFLKTLRHHPEISNLL
;
A
#
# COMPACT_ATOMS: atom_id res chain seq x y z
N MET A 1 -13.82 11.67 13.26
CA MET A 1 -14.54 11.66 11.97
C MET A 1 -14.78 10.22 11.58
N THR A 2 -16.02 9.86 11.27
CA THR A 2 -16.43 8.50 10.93
C THR A 2 -16.06 8.18 9.48
N VAL A 3 -15.60 6.96 9.20
CA VAL A 3 -15.33 6.49 7.83
C VAL A 3 -16.67 6.27 7.12
N ALA A 4 -16.89 6.92 5.97
CA ALA A 4 -18.10 6.75 5.19
C ALA A 4 -17.90 5.69 4.10
N ARG A 5 -18.94 4.90 3.81
CA ARG A 5 -18.93 3.90 2.71
C ARG A 5 -18.50 4.53 1.38
N GLU A 6 -18.98 5.75 1.11
CA GLU A 6 -18.69 6.47 -0.13
C GLU A 6 -17.20 6.78 -0.29
N ASP A 7 -16.49 7.06 0.81
CA ASP A 7 -15.04 7.24 0.76
C ASP A 7 -14.33 5.93 0.38
N LEU A 8 -14.82 4.79 0.89
CA LEU A 8 -14.24 3.48 0.58
C LEU A 8 -14.47 3.08 -0.88
N LYS A 9 -15.59 3.48 -1.48
CA LYS A 9 -15.86 3.29 -2.92
C LYS A 9 -14.85 3.99 -3.82
N GLN A 10 -14.24 5.09 -3.35
CA GLN A 10 -13.19 5.80 -4.09
C GLN A 10 -11.84 5.06 -4.05
N ILE A 11 -11.67 4.07 -3.16
CA ILE A 11 -10.44 3.29 -3.09
C ILE A 11 -10.45 2.18 -4.16
N ALA A 12 -9.46 2.19 -5.04
CA ALA A 12 -9.34 1.28 -6.18
C ALA A 12 -9.29 -0.21 -5.80
N MET A 13 -8.85 -0.53 -4.59
CA MET A 13 -8.87 -1.88 -4.05
C MET A 13 -10.28 -2.33 -3.64
N LEU A 14 -11.13 -1.42 -3.14
CA LEU A 14 -12.43 -1.73 -2.56
C LEU A 14 -13.61 -1.45 -3.51
N ARG A 15 -13.42 -0.64 -4.56
CA ARG A 15 -14.47 -0.20 -5.50
C ARG A 15 -15.30 -1.29 -6.20
N HIS A 16 -14.87 -2.56 -6.13
CA HIS A 16 -15.55 -3.70 -6.77
C HIS A 16 -16.36 -4.53 -5.77
N LEU A 17 -16.30 -4.19 -4.49
CA LEU A 17 -17.05 -4.86 -3.44
C LEU A 17 -18.49 -4.35 -3.43
N THR A 18 -19.41 -5.20 -2.99
CA THR A 18 -20.80 -4.81 -2.74
C THR A 18 -20.88 -3.87 -1.55
N ASP A 19 -21.99 -3.13 -1.42
CA ASP A 19 -22.22 -2.25 -0.28
C ASP A 19 -22.18 -3.01 1.06
N GLU A 20 -22.74 -4.22 1.10
CA GLU A 20 -22.69 -5.10 2.27
C GLU A 20 -21.24 -5.49 2.64
N MET A 21 -20.42 -5.82 1.64
CA MET A 21 -19.00 -6.10 1.86
C MET A 21 -18.23 -4.87 2.35
N LEU A 22 -18.53 -3.68 1.79
CA LEU A 22 -17.90 -2.42 2.21
C LEU A 22 -18.26 -2.08 3.66
N ASP A 23 -19.49 -2.36 4.09
CA ASP A 23 -19.93 -2.11 5.47
C ASP A 23 -19.10 -2.88 6.49
N LYS A 24 -18.57 -4.05 6.13
CA LYS A 24 -17.67 -4.83 6.99
C LYS A 24 -16.31 -4.17 7.19
N PHE A 25 -15.85 -3.32 6.26
CA PHE A 25 -14.59 -2.57 6.40
C PHE A 25 -14.72 -1.33 7.28
N ILE A 26 -15.90 -0.70 7.32
CA ILE A 26 -16.14 0.52 8.10
C ILE A 26 -15.69 0.40 9.56
N PRO A 27 -16.08 -0.64 10.34
CA PRO A 27 -15.72 -0.73 11.76
C PRO A 27 -14.22 -0.97 12.00
N ILE A 28 -13.50 -1.57 11.04
CA ILE A 28 -12.07 -1.88 11.16
C ILE A 28 -11.17 -0.83 10.49
N THR A 29 -11.76 0.21 9.88
CA THR A 29 -11.02 1.29 9.22
C THR A 29 -10.95 2.52 10.10
N LYS A 30 -9.74 3.07 10.26
CA LYS A 30 -9.52 4.34 10.96
C LYS A 30 -9.02 5.39 10.00
N LEU A 31 -9.47 6.63 10.17
CA LEU A 31 -8.93 7.78 9.47
C LEU A 31 -7.84 8.41 10.33
N VAL A 32 -6.63 8.47 9.79
CA VAL A 32 -5.45 9.10 10.41
C VAL A 32 -4.93 10.23 9.52
N TYR A 33 -4.24 11.18 10.15
CA TYR A 33 -3.74 12.39 9.52
C TYR A 33 -2.23 12.42 9.69
N PHE A 34 -1.55 12.83 8.63
CA PHE A 34 -0.10 12.99 8.64
C PHE A 34 0.26 14.34 8.05
N ASP A 35 1.22 15.02 8.66
CA ASP A 35 1.76 16.26 8.15
C ASP A 35 2.76 16.02 7.01
N LYS A 36 3.08 17.09 6.28
CA LYS A 36 4.11 17.05 5.25
C LYS A 36 5.45 16.61 5.87
N ARG A 37 6.16 15.71 5.18
CA ARG A 37 7.41 15.04 5.59
C ARG A 37 7.28 14.05 6.74
N GLU A 38 6.09 13.84 7.30
CA GLU A 38 5.92 12.75 8.27
C GLU A 38 6.09 11.39 7.58
N VAL A 39 6.67 10.48 8.35
CA VAL A 39 6.87 9.10 7.93
C VAL A 39 5.73 8.26 8.48
N ILE A 40 5.02 7.58 7.58
CA ILE A 40 3.90 6.70 7.93
C ILE A 40 4.44 5.38 8.48
N PHE A 41 5.48 4.84 7.84
CA PHE A 41 6.24 3.68 8.31
C PHE A 41 7.63 3.65 7.67
N ARG A 42 8.54 2.93 8.31
CA ARG A 42 9.91 2.71 7.83
C ARG A 42 10.09 1.28 7.32
N GLN A 43 10.97 1.13 6.34
CA GLN A 43 11.56 -0.13 5.95
C GLN A 43 12.16 -0.84 7.17
N GLY A 44 11.88 -2.14 7.30
CA GLY A 44 12.30 -2.99 8.41
C GLY A 44 11.40 -2.91 9.65
N GLU A 45 10.43 -1.98 9.70
CA GLU A 45 9.43 -2.01 10.76
C GLU A 45 8.43 -3.14 10.52
N ARG A 46 8.03 -3.82 11.61
CA ARG A 46 6.98 -4.84 11.57
C ARG A 46 5.71 -4.28 10.93
N SER A 47 5.24 -4.90 9.85
CA SER A 47 4.08 -4.38 9.11
C SER A 47 2.77 -4.78 9.79
N ARG A 48 2.27 -3.89 10.66
CA ARG A 48 1.01 -4.11 11.42
C ARG A 48 -0.21 -3.45 10.80
N HIS A 49 0.01 -2.54 9.85
CA HIS A 49 -1.04 -1.72 9.28
C HIS A 49 -0.97 -1.70 7.76
N PHE A 50 -2.14 -1.82 7.16
CA PHE A 50 -2.37 -1.55 5.76
C PHE A 50 -2.98 -0.16 5.59
N TYR A 51 -2.68 0.52 4.47
CA TYR A 51 -3.04 1.91 4.27
C TYR A 51 -3.70 2.17 2.91
N MET A 52 -4.64 3.11 2.89
CA MET A 52 -5.30 3.60 1.67
C MET A 52 -5.34 5.13 1.71
N LEU A 53 -4.79 5.77 0.68
CA LEU A 53 -4.66 7.22 0.65
C LEU A 53 -6.00 7.86 0.25
N LYS A 54 -6.59 8.67 1.15
CA LYS A 54 -7.83 9.41 0.88
C LYS A 54 -7.53 10.75 0.21
N GLU A 55 -6.61 11.53 0.78
CA GLU A 55 -6.20 12.85 0.28
C GLU A 55 -4.71 13.04 0.51
N GLY A 56 -4.05 13.86 -0.33
CA GLY A 56 -2.62 14.15 -0.25
C GLY A 56 -1.78 13.31 -1.21
N LYS A 57 -0.49 13.17 -0.91
CA LYS A 57 0.50 12.45 -1.71
C LYS A 57 1.55 11.80 -0.83
N VAL A 58 1.74 10.49 -0.99
CA VAL A 58 2.79 9.72 -0.30
C VAL A 58 3.84 9.29 -1.31
N ILE A 59 5.11 9.38 -0.94
CA ILE A 59 6.25 8.88 -1.71
C ILE A 59 6.74 7.59 -1.04
N LEU A 60 6.99 6.58 -1.86
CA LEU A 60 7.67 5.37 -1.43
C LEU A 60 9.15 5.52 -1.73
N GLU A 61 9.98 5.42 -0.70
CA GLU A 61 11.42 5.65 -0.79
C GLU A 61 12.20 4.40 -0.39
N GLN A 62 13.05 3.90 -1.30
CA GLN A 62 13.97 2.82 -1.00
C GLN A 62 15.19 3.40 -0.29
N ARG A 63 15.41 2.98 0.96
CA ARG A 63 16.62 3.35 1.69
C ARG A 63 17.78 2.49 1.20
N ILE A 64 18.83 3.13 0.70
CA ILE A 64 20.07 2.49 0.25
C ILE A 64 21.11 2.53 1.37
N THR A 65 21.21 3.67 2.05
CA THR A 65 21.98 3.87 3.28
C THR A 65 21.21 4.82 4.20
N ASP A 66 21.66 5.02 5.44
CA ASP A 66 21.00 5.94 6.38
C ASP A 66 20.88 7.39 5.87
N LYS A 67 21.69 7.77 4.88
CA LYS A 67 21.71 9.13 4.30
C LYS A 67 21.17 9.18 2.87
N ILE A 68 20.98 8.03 2.22
CA ILE A 68 20.61 7.95 0.81
C ILE A 68 19.34 7.13 0.69
N ALA A 69 18.28 7.81 0.24
CA ALA A 69 17.04 7.19 -0.16
C ALA A 69 16.69 7.59 -1.59
N VAL A 70 16.07 6.67 -2.34
CA VAL A 70 15.64 6.88 -3.71
C VAL A 70 14.13 6.78 -3.77
N SER A 71 13.45 7.80 -4.29
CA SER A 71 12.00 7.73 -4.54
C SER A 71 11.72 6.68 -5.62
N VAL A 72 11.05 5.59 -5.26
CA VAL A 72 10.70 4.50 -6.17
C VAL A 72 9.33 4.73 -6.83
N SER A 73 8.39 5.31 -6.09
CA SER A 73 7.02 5.52 -6.58
C SER A 73 6.30 6.61 -5.78
N ALA A 74 5.19 7.10 -6.32
CA ALA A 74 4.27 7.99 -5.63
C ALA A 74 2.88 7.34 -5.56
N ILE A 75 2.29 7.36 -4.37
CA ILE A 75 0.91 6.94 -4.13
C ILE A 75 0.01 8.16 -4.27
N LYS A 76 -1.02 8.02 -5.10
CA LYS A 76 -2.06 9.03 -5.33
C LYS A 76 -3.34 8.67 -4.57
N PRO A 77 -4.21 9.65 -4.26
CA PRO A 77 -5.52 9.39 -3.69
C PRO A 77 -6.27 8.26 -4.40
N GLY A 78 -6.98 7.44 -3.63
CA GLY A 78 -7.68 6.24 -4.12
C GLY A 78 -6.81 4.99 -4.22
N ASN A 79 -5.49 5.08 -3.99
CA ASN A 79 -4.59 3.92 -4.04
C ASN A 79 -4.13 3.50 -2.64
N SER A 80 -3.72 2.22 -2.55
CA SER A 80 -3.26 1.59 -1.32
C SER A 80 -1.77 1.27 -1.31
N PHE A 81 -1.24 1.12 -0.10
CA PHE A 81 0.17 0.86 0.19
C PHE A 81 0.32 0.16 1.55
N GLY A 82 1.55 -0.21 1.91
CA GLY A 82 1.79 -1.03 3.12
C GLY A 82 1.36 -2.48 2.94
N TRP A 83 1.50 -3.01 1.72
CA TRP A 83 1.05 -4.34 1.32
C TRP A 83 1.64 -5.49 2.13
N SER A 84 2.83 -5.30 2.72
CA SER A 84 3.44 -6.28 3.63
C SER A 84 2.49 -6.69 4.76
N ALA A 85 1.65 -5.78 5.27
CA ALA A 85 0.73 -6.07 6.35
C ALA A 85 -0.42 -7.03 5.97
N MET A 86 -0.59 -7.33 4.68
CA MET A 86 -1.52 -8.36 4.21
C MET A 86 -0.95 -9.77 4.32
N LEU A 87 0.36 -9.90 4.55
CA LEU A 87 1.07 -11.16 4.75
C LEU A 87 1.40 -11.31 6.23
N ASP A 88 1.30 -12.53 6.75
CA ASP A 88 1.69 -12.77 8.14
C ASP A 88 3.20 -12.66 8.29
N GLY A 89 3.68 -12.17 9.43
CA GLY A 89 5.11 -12.23 9.71
C GLY A 89 5.97 -11.09 9.13
N GLU A 90 5.46 -10.31 8.19
CA GLU A 90 6.30 -9.46 7.36
C GLU A 90 6.71 -8.12 7.98
N GLU A 91 7.75 -7.53 7.39
CA GLU A 91 8.19 -6.15 7.62
C GLU A 91 7.88 -5.28 6.38
N TYR A 92 7.80 -3.97 6.56
CA TYR A 92 7.72 -3.08 5.41
C TYR A 92 9.03 -3.13 4.62
N SER A 93 8.93 -3.26 3.30
CA SER A 93 10.09 -3.35 2.41
C SER A 93 10.62 -2.00 1.94
N ILE A 94 9.92 -0.91 2.25
CA ILE A 94 10.20 0.45 1.76
C ILE A 94 9.71 1.49 2.76
N ASP A 95 10.26 2.71 2.74
CA ASP A 95 9.73 3.83 3.52
C ASP A 95 8.50 4.42 2.84
N ALA A 96 7.54 4.92 3.63
CA ALA A 96 6.41 5.71 3.14
C ALA A 96 6.39 7.08 3.81
N VAL A 97 6.57 8.14 3.02
CA VAL A 97 6.73 9.52 3.50
C VAL A 97 5.72 10.46 2.83
N CYS A 98 5.09 11.32 3.61
CA CYS A 98 4.14 12.30 3.10
C CYS A 98 4.85 13.44 2.35
N ALA A 99 4.56 13.63 1.06
CA ALA A 99 5.07 14.78 0.29
C ALA A 99 4.28 16.08 0.56
N GLU A 100 3.06 15.95 1.06
CA GLU A 100 2.13 17.01 1.48
C GLU A 100 1.25 16.47 2.61
N PRO A 101 0.44 17.30 3.31
CA PRO A 101 -0.47 16.79 4.33
C PRO A 101 -1.40 15.72 3.77
N CYS A 102 -1.51 14.59 4.47
CA CYS A 102 -2.24 13.41 4.01
C CYS A 102 -3.37 13.04 4.97
N LYS A 103 -4.49 12.58 4.39
CA LYS A 103 -5.54 11.84 5.09
C LYS A 103 -5.48 10.40 4.63
N VAL A 104 -5.31 9.47 5.56
CA VAL A 104 -5.04 8.06 5.24
C VAL A 104 -6.00 7.18 6.01
N PHE A 105 -6.63 6.23 5.32
CA PHE A 105 -7.32 5.12 5.97
C PHE A 105 -6.31 4.06 6.37
N THR A 106 -6.41 3.55 7.59
CA THR A 106 -5.58 2.48 8.11
C THR A 106 -6.40 1.33 8.70
N LEU A 107 -5.93 0.11 8.49
CA LEU A 107 -6.52 -1.13 8.97
C LEU A 107 -5.43 -1.99 9.61
N ARG A 108 -5.70 -2.62 10.75
CA ARG A 108 -4.74 -3.54 11.35
C ARG A 108 -4.75 -4.88 10.63
N ASP A 109 -3.57 -5.46 10.46
CA ASP A 109 -3.34 -6.79 9.89
C ASP A 109 -4.28 -7.86 10.47
N LYS A 110 -4.42 -7.91 11.80
CA LYS A 110 -5.27 -8.87 12.51
C LYS A 110 -6.76 -8.68 12.23
N GLU A 111 -7.21 -7.44 12.07
CA GLU A 111 -8.62 -7.13 11.79
C GLU A 111 -8.99 -7.52 10.35
N ILE A 112 -8.09 -7.27 9.41
CA ILE A 112 -8.25 -7.71 8.01
C ILE A 112 -8.30 -9.24 7.94
N ARG A 113 -7.38 -9.91 8.64
CA ARG A 113 -7.33 -11.38 8.68
C ARG A 113 -8.62 -11.97 9.24
N ALA A 114 -9.06 -11.48 10.40
CA ALA A 114 -10.31 -11.93 11.02
C ALA A 114 -11.51 -11.73 10.07
N LEU A 115 -11.58 -10.60 9.37
CA LEU A 115 -12.62 -10.34 8.38
C LEU A 115 -12.59 -11.33 7.21
N PHE A 116 -11.42 -11.72 6.72
CA PHE A 116 -11.28 -12.69 5.62
C PHE A 116 -11.54 -14.14 6.07
N GLU A 117 -11.26 -14.44 7.34
CA GLU A 117 -11.60 -15.72 7.96
C GLU A 117 -13.10 -15.83 8.23
N GLU A 118 -13.78 -14.74 8.58
CA GLU A 118 -15.23 -14.70 8.76
C GLU A 118 -15.99 -14.74 7.42
N ASP A 119 -15.51 -14.00 6.42
CA ASP A 119 -16.08 -13.96 5.08
C ASP A 119 -15.05 -14.38 4.03
N HIS A 120 -15.01 -15.68 3.76
CA HIS A 120 -14.08 -16.26 2.79
C HIS A 120 -14.31 -15.78 1.35
N SER A 121 -15.56 -15.45 0.98
CA SER A 121 -15.84 -14.90 -0.36
C SER A 121 -15.23 -13.51 -0.51
N LEU A 122 -15.37 -12.67 0.52
CA LEU A 122 -14.70 -11.38 0.57
C LEU A 122 -13.17 -11.54 0.55
N GLY A 123 -12.63 -12.43 1.39
CA GLY A 123 -11.19 -12.72 1.43
C GLY A 123 -10.64 -13.17 0.08
N PHE A 124 -11.36 -14.03 -0.64
CA PHE A 124 -11.00 -14.45 -2.00
C PHE A 124 -10.98 -13.29 -3.00
N LEU A 125 -12.02 -12.45 -3.01
CA LEU A 125 -12.11 -11.29 -3.90
C LEU A 125 -10.98 -10.28 -3.63
N MET A 126 -10.69 -10.03 -2.36
CA MET A 126 -9.60 -9.15 -1.93
C MET A 126 -8.24 -9.70 -2.32
N SER A 127 -8.02 -11.01 -2.15
CA SER A 127 -6.78 -11.68 -2.56
C SER A 127 -6.57 -11.62 -4.08
N GLN A 128 -7.63 -11.87 -4.87
CA GLN A 128 -7.61 -11.70 -6.33
C GLN A 128 -7.27 -10.26 -6.73
N ARG A 129 -7.81 -9.27 -6.01
CA ARG A 129 -7.51 -7.86 -6.27
C ARG A 129 -6.07 -7.52 -5.94
N LEU A 130 -5.56 -8.01 -4.82
CA LEU A 130 -4.18 -7.84 -4.38
C LEU A 130 -3.21 -8.45 -5.40
N LEU A 131 -3.45 -9.67 -5.86
CA LEU A 131 -2.64 -10.34 -6.88
C LEU A 131 -2.54 -9.52 -8.17
N ARG A 132 -3.65 -8.94 -8.65
CA ARG A 132 -3.64 -8.06 -9.82
C ARG A 132 -2.79 -6.81 -9.61
N ILE A 133 -2.84 -6.21 -8.42
CA ILE A 133 -2.04 -5.02 -8.09
C ILE A 133 -0.55 -5.38 -8.01
N ILE A 134 -0.20 -6.46 -7.32
CA ILE A 134 1.18 -6.95 -7.19
C ILE A 134 1.74 -7.30 -8.57
N LYS A 135 1.00 -8.07 -9.39
CA LYS A 135 1.41 -8.41 -10.76
C LYS A 135 1.70 -7.16 -11.59
N LYS A 136 0.82 -6.16 -11.55
CA LYS A 136 1.02 -4.89 -12.27
C LYS A 136 2.29 -4.16 -11.80
N GLN A 137 2.54 -4.09 -10.50
CA GLN A 137 3.74 -3.45 -9.95
C GLN A 137 5.01 -4.23 -10.32
N TYR A 138 4.96 -5.55 -10.27
CA TYR A 138 6.04 -6.43 -10.69
C TYR A 138 6.41 -6.20 -12.16
N ASP A 139 5.41 -6.15 -13.05
CA ASP A 139 5.62 -5.91 -14.48
C ASP A 139 6.28 -4.54 -14.73
N ILE A 140 5.76 -3.48 -14.09
CA ILE A 140 6.31 -2.12 -14.22
C ILE A 140 7.77 -2.07 -13.74
N ARG A 141 8.07 -2.63 -12.58
CA ARG A 141 9.43 -2.63 -12.02
C ARG A 141 10.39 -3.45 -12.88
N THR A 142 9.95 -4.60 -13.37
CA THR A 142 10.74 -5.45 -14.29
C THR A 142 11.03 -4.70 -15.58
N GLU A 143 10.04 -4.04 -16.17
CA GLU A 143 10.23 -3.24 -17.38
C GLU A 143 11.21 -2.07 -17.15
N GLN A 144 11.10 -1.38 -16.02
CA GLN A 144 12.03 -0.30 -15.64
C GLN A 144 13.45 -0.82 -15.48
N PHE A 145 13.64 -1.93 -14.78
CA PHE A 145 14.94 -2.56 -14.61
C PHE A 145 15.57 -2.94 -15.95
N LEU A 146 14.80 -3.60 -16.84
CA LEU A 146 15.25 -3.95 -18.19
C LEU A 146 15.54 -2.71 -19.06
N LYS A 147 14.80 -1.61 -18.87
CA LYS A 147 15.13 -0.32 -19.52
C LYS A 147 16.47 0.20 -19.01
N THR A 148 16.73 0.18 -17.70
CA THR A 148 18.01 0.62 -17.14
C THR A 148 19.17 -0.21 -17.69
N LEU A 149 19.08 -1.55 -17.72
CA LEU A 149 20.13 -2.41 -18.27
C LEU A 149 20.42 -2.14 -19.76
N ARG A 150 19.40 -1.81 -20.55
CA ARG A 150 19.59 -1.46 -21.97
C ARG A 150 20.35 -0.14 -22.17
N HIS A 151 20.20 0.82 -21.25
CA HIS A 151 20.92 2.09 -21.31
C HIS A 151 22.30 2.02 -20.62
N HIS A 152 22.51 1.03 -19.75
CA HIS A 152 23.70 0.82 -18.94
C HIS A 152 24.14 -0.66 -18.95
N PRO A 153 24.61 -1.19 -20.08
CA PRO A 153 24.95 -2.60 -20.23
C PRO A 153 26.07 -3.05 -19.27
N GLU A 154 26.92 -2.13 -18.82
CA GLU A 154 27.97 -2.37 -17.83
C GLU A 154 27.45 -2.93 -16.50
N ILE A 155 26.19 -2.62 -16.13
CA ILE A 155 25.55 -3.13 -14.90
C ILE A 155 25.35 -4.65 -14.96
N SER A 156 25.24 -5.23 -16.17
CA SER A 156 25.04 -6.68 -16.32
C SER A 156 26.16 -7.52 -15.70
N ASN A 157 27.37 -6.95 -15.54
CA ASN A 157 28.50 -7.63 -14.91
C ASN A 157 28.36 -7.74 -13.37
N LEU A 158 27.36 -7.08 -12.76
CA LEU A 158 27.10 -7.08 -11.32
C LEU A 158 25.93 -8.00 -10.91
N LEU A 159 25.24 -8.60 -11.89
CA LEU A 159 24.08 -9.50 -11.70
C LEU A 159 24.52 -10.96 -11.78
#